data_AF-A0A935H7I3-F1
#
_entry.id   AF-A0A935H7I3-F1
#
_cell.length_a   1.000
_cell.length_b   1.000
_cell.length_c   1.000
_cell.angle_alpha   90.00
_cell.angle_beta   90.00
_cell.angle_gamma   90.00
#
_symmetry.space_group_name_H-M   'P 1'
#
loop_
_entity.id
_entity.type
_entity.pdbx_description
1 polymer ?
#
loop_
_entity_poly.entity_id
_entity_poly.type
_entity_poly.pdbx_seq_one_letter_code
_entity_poly.pdbx_strand_id
1 'polypeptide(L)' 'MPAVRQALVELQHSFQHLLGLLADGRDMGTVIFPQAPLKVYLTATANKRAERRYKQLISWWRCT' A
#
# COMPACT_ATOMS: atom_id res chain seq x y z
N MET A 1 -3.30 -18.29 0.17
CA MET A 1 -2.12 -18.91 -0.45
C MET A 1 -0.84 -18.39 0.20
N PRO A 2 -0.26 -19.11 1.17
CA PRO A 2 0.90 -18.64 1.94
C PRO A 2 2.19 -18.51 1.10
N ALA A 3 2.41 -19.43 0.15
CA ALA A 3 3.67 -19.52 -0.60
C ALA A 3 3.99 -18.26 -1.42
N VAL A 4 2.98 -17.65 -2.07
CA VAL A 4 3.16 -16.42 -2.84
C VAL A 4 3.58 -15.27 -1.92
N ARG A 5 2.92 -15.14 -0.76
CA ARG A 5 3.26 -14.08 0.20
C ARG A 5 4.69 -14.25 0.70
N GLN A 6 5.08 -15.47 1.06
CA GLN A 6 6.42 -15.77 1.56
C GLN A 6 7.50 -15.41 0.53
N ALA A 7 7.30 -15.77 -0.74
CA ALA A 7 8.23 -15.47 -1.82
C ALA A 7 8.44 -13.96 -2.05
N LEU A 8 7.45 -13.13 -1.71
CA LEU A 8 7.52 -11.68 -1.90
C LEU A 8 8.11 -10.92 -0.70
N VAL A 9 8.30 -11.55 0.46
CA VAL A 9 8.79 -10.86 1.67
C VAL A 9 10.20 -10.33 1.46
N GLU A 10 11.10 -11.15 0.91
CA GLU A 10 12.49 -10.75 0.65
C GLU A 10 12.57 -9.59 -0.35
N LEU A 11 11.76 -9.62 -1.41
CA LEU A 11 11.65 -8.53 -2.37
C LEU A 11 11.16 -7.24 -1.71
N GLN A 12 10.21 -7.30 -0.78
CA GLN A 12 9.74 -6.11 -0.07
C GLN A 12 10.84 -5.51 0.82
N HIS A 13 11.60 -6.36 1.52
CA HIS A 13 12.72 -5.92 2.34
C HIS A 13 13.86 -5.33 1.50
N SER A 14 14.07 -5.81 0.27
CA SER A 14 15.15 -5.29 -0.57
C SER A 14 14.96 -3.82 -0.95
N PHE A 15 13.77 -3.24 -0.84
CA PHE A 15 13.55 -1.80 -1.08
C PHE A 15 14.02 -0.90 0.06
N GLN A 16 14.39 -1.44 1.23
CA GLN A 16 14.87 -0.65 2.35
C GLN A 16 16.33 -0.26 2.15
N HIS A 17 16.55 0.95 1.64
CA HIS A 17 17.87 1.50 1.38
C HIS A 17 18.15 2.79 2.18
N LEU A 18 19.41 3.25 2.11
CA LEU A 18 19.83 4.54 2.65
C LEU A 18 19.00 5.67 2.00
N LEU A 19 18.82 6.79 2.72
CA LEU A 19 17.87 7.89 2.43
C LEU A 19 16.40 7.62 2.81
N GLY A 20 16.06 6.37 3.17
CA GLY A 20 14.77 6.00 3.74
C GLY A 20 13.78 5.42 2.73
N LEU A 21 12.64 4.94 3.24
CA LEU A 21 11.61 4.25 2.47
C LEU A 21 10.22 4.69 2.93
N LEU A 22 9.34 5.05 1.99
CA LEU A 22 7.91 5.16 2.22
C LEU A 22 7.22 3.93 1.64
N ALA A 23 6.77 3.02 2.51
CA ALA A 23 6.08 1.80 2.12
C ALA A 23 4.56 1.97 2.26
N ASP A 24 3.81 1.79 1.17
CA ASP A 24 2.34 1.72 1.16
C ASP A 24 1.86 0.28 0.99
N GLY A 25 0.88 -0.13 1.79
CA GLY A 25 0.32 -1.48 1.73
C GLY A 25 -0.51 -1.85 2.96
N ARG A 26 -1.06 -3.07 2.95
CA ARG A 26 -1.95 -3.58 4.02
C ARG A 26 -1.23 -3.89 5.33
N ASP A 27 -0.08 -4.56 5.23
CA ASP A 27 0.61 -5.15 6.38
C ASP A 27 2.04 -4.61 6.57
N MET A 28 2.30 -3.39 6.06
CA MET A 28 3.64 -2.79 6.10
C MET A 28 4.11 -2.55 7.54
N GLY A 29 3.28 -1.97 8.40
CA GLY A 29 3.66 -1.65 9.78
C GLY A 29 3.51 -2.80 10.78
N THR A 30 2.87 -3.90 10.40
CA THR A 30 2.55 -5.04 11.29
C THR A 30 3.38 -6.27 10.97
N VAL A 31 3.64 -6.57 9.69
CA VAL A 31 4.32 -7.80 9.26
C VAL A 31 5.65 -7.49 8.58
N ILE A 32 5.67 -6.58 7.60
CA ILE A 32 6.87 -6.37 6.77
C ILE A 32 7.93 -5.52 7.50
N PHE A 33 7.55 -4.37 8.04
CA PHE A 33 8.43 -3.46 8.77
C PHE A 33 7.88 -3.18 10.19
N PRO A 34 7.84 -4.20 11.08
CA PRO A 34 7.32 -4.03 12.44
C PRO A 34 8.16 -3.07 13.29
N GLN A 35 9.42 -2.83 12.93
CA GLN A 35 10.32 -1.89 13.61
C GLN A 35 10.36 -0.50 12.95
N ALA A 36 9.46 -0.20 12.00
CA ALA A 36 9.39 1.12 11.39
C ALA A 36 9.15 2.21 12.44
N PRO A 37 9.94 3.31 12.45
CA PRO A 37 9.83 4.35 13.46
C PRO A 37 8.53 5.17 13.37
N LEU A 38 7.91 5.22 12.18
CA LEU A 38 6.62 5.87 11.94
C LEU A 38 5.70 4.91 11.19
N LYS A 39 4.46 4.77 11.67
CA LYS A 39 3.41 3.94 11.06
C LYS A 39 2.12 4.74 10.98
N VAL A 40 1.55 4.85 9.78
CA VAL A 40 0.31 5.58 9.54
C VAL A 40 -0.74 4.61 9.02
N TYR A 41 -1.91 4.57 9.66
CA TYR A 41 -3.07 3.83 9.15
C TYR A 41 -4.07 4.81 8.53
N LEU A 42 -4.05 4.92 7.20
CA LEU A 42 -4.96 5.80 6.49
C LEU A 42 -6.34 5.15 6.36
N THR A 43 -7.36 5.79 6.91
CA THR A 43 -8.75 5.33 6.86
C THR A 43 -9.66 6.33 6.16
N ALA A 44 -10.80 5.83 5.67
CA ALA A 44 -11.88 6.63 5.11
C ALA A 44 -13.18 5.80 5.16
N THR A 45 -14.32 6.49 5.25
CA THR A 45 -15.62 5.82 5.18
C THR A 45 -15.78 5.06 3.86
N ALA A 46 -16.57 3.98 3.88
CA ALA A 46 -16.82 3.18 2.68
C ALA A 46 -17.41 4.04 1.53
N ASN A 47 -18.31 4.96 1.86
CA ASN A 47 -18.90 5.90 0.90
C ASN A 47 -17.82 6.77 0.24
N LYS A 48 -16.90 7.39 1.01
CA LYS A 48 -15.83 8.21 0.44
C LYS A 48 -14.88 7.41 -0.46
N ARG A 49 -14.60 6.15 -0.13
CA ARG A 49 -13.80 5.26 -0.99
C ARG A 49 -14.54 4.92 -2.29
N ALA A 50 -15.85 4.66 -2.22
CA ALA A 50 -16.70 4.40 -3.39
C ALA A 50 -16.79 5.64 -4.30
N GLU A 51 -17.03 6.83 -3.74
CA GLU A 51 -17.06 8.10 -4.45
C GLU A 51 -15.74 8.35 -5.20
N ARG A 52 -14.60 8.14 -4.54
CA ARG A 52 -13.27 8.27 -5.16
C ARG A 52 -13.06 7.27 -6.30
N ARG A 53 -13.48 6.01 -6.11
CA ARG A 53 -13.37 4.98 -7.15
C ARG A 53 -14.25 5.29 -8.37
N TYR A 54 -15.47 5.77 -8.13
CA TYR A 54 -16.36 6.25 -9.19
C TYR A 54 -15.70 7.37 -9.99
N LYS A 55 -15.16 8.40 -9.31
CA LYS A 55 -14.42 9.51 -9.93
C LYS A 55 -13.24 9.03 -10.77
N GLN A 56 -12.44 8.07 -10.28
CA GLN A 56 -11.35 7.47 -11.05
C GLN A 56 -11.86 6.80 -12.35
N LEU A 57 -12.95 6.04 -12.26
CA LEU A 57 -13.52 5.37 -13.43
C LEU A 57 -14.01 6.37 -14.48
N ILE A 58 -14.77 7.40 -14.09
CA ILE A 58 -15.31 8.39 -15.04
C ILE A 58 -14.25 9.37 -15.58
N SER A 59 -13.19 9.64 -14.81
CA SER A 59 -12.10 10.53 -15.21
C SER A 59 -11.17 9.89 -16.23
N TRP A 60 -11.01 8.57 -16.21
CA TRP A 60 -10.16 7.83 -17.15
C TRP A 60 -10.70 7.83 -18.58
N TRP A 61 -12.01 7.96 -18.78
CA TRP A 61 -12.64 7.97 -20.12
C TRP A 61 -12.47 9.28 -20.91
N ARG A 62 -11.72 10.26 -20.40
CA ARG A 62 -11.42 11.53 -21.11
C ARG A 62 -10.02 11.59 -21.73
N CYS A 63 -9.28 10.49 -21.72
CA CYS A 63 -7.95 10.38 -22.33
C CYS A 63 -7.94 9.28 -23.42
N THR A 64 -8.80 9.45 -24.42
CA THR A 64 -8.70 8.95 -25.80
C THR A 64 -9.22 10.07 -26.69
#